data_AF-A0A3D3F5Q9-F1
#
_entry.id   AF-A0A3D3F5Q9-F1
#
_cell.length_a   1.000
_cell.length_b   1.000
_cell.length_c   1.000
_cell.angle_alpha   90.00
_cell.angle_beta   90.00
_cell.angle_gamma   90.00
#
_symmetry.space_group_name_H-M   'P 1'
#
loop_
_entity.id
_entity.type
_entity.pdbx_description
1 polymer ?
#
loop_
_entity_poly.entity_id
_entity_poly.type
_entity_poly.pdbx_seq_one_letter_code
_entity_poly.pdbx_strand_id
1 'polypeptide(L)'
;MKINLYIERLLCFLLLSAVSGNFFSCTHDELFPGTDPDKTVTEGYMKIYLKVPVNAIPLRAISGANESAIGNDGLYVMVFKVEADNSEVFDYIAPITERTGNNLTVKLVRSQDAVKYRIVIVANSAVPMPVSEGKTKEDVLKEIIFENHGKWNAASSDDFTPFPMWGEIDEPIEVKENTPEQTIRLLRAIARVDIGLNFEDTPETFESVLGLANFKLKSVRVYRTLDKGHMAPDKAVYSNGSVTAPTIPADATPNADTAPLVYELTTAADSYIR
;
A
#
# COMPACT_ATOMS: atom_id res chain seq x y z
N MET A 1 27.01 -70.48 -24.84
CA MET A 1 26.97 -71.45 -23.73
C MET A 1 25.60 -71.33 -23.05
N LYS A 2 24.96 -72.48 -22.77
CA LYS A 2 23.68 -72.74 -22.06
C LYS A 2 22.84 -71.54 -21.54
N ILE A 3 21.59 -71.39 -22.06
CA ILE A 3 20.29 -71.70 -21.40
C ILE A 3 19.81 -70.53 -20.49
N ASN A 4 18.76 -69.74 -20.79
CA ASN A 4 17.34 -70.00 -21.19
C ASN A 4 16.36 -69.99 -19.99
N LEU A 5 15.06 -69.76 -20.30
CA LEU A 5 13.87 -69.52 -19.46
C LEU A 5 13.74 -68.06 -18.96
N TYR A 6 12.57 -67.40 -18.93
CA TYR A 6 11.20 -67.69 -19.44
C TYR A 6 10.38 -66.35 -19.54
N ILE A 7 9.47 -66.12 -20.52
CA ILE A 7 8.01 -66.43 -20.60
C ILE A 7 7.12 -65.62 -19.61
N GLU A 8 5.94 -65.06 -19.94
CA GLU A 8 5.16 -64.82 -21.19
C GLU A 8 3.85 -64.07 -20.80
N ARG A 9 3.01 -63.68 -21.79
CA ARG A 9 1.56 -63.29 -21.71
C ARG A 9 1.28 -61.82 -21.35
N LEU A 10 0.74 -60.96 -22.21
CA LEU A 10 -0.30 -61.04 -23.27
C LEU A 10 -1.75 -60.99 -22.74
N LEU A 11 -2.42 -59.86 -23.02
CA LEU A 11 -3.87 -59.55 -23.13
C LEU A 11 -4.90 -60.31 -22.25
N CYS A 12 -5.78 -59.57 -21.56
CA CYS A 12 -7.17 -59.32 -22.01
C CYS A 12 -8.04 -58.58 -20.98
N PHE A 13 -9.12 -57.93 -21.47
CA PHE A 13 -10.30 -57.39 -20.73
C PHE A 13 -10.06 -56.19 -19.77
N LEU A 14 -11.01 -55.26 -19.52
CA LEU A 14 -12.38 -55.05 -20.05
C LEU A 14 -12.76 -53.55 -20.01
N LEU A 15 -13.66 -53.11 -20.89
CA LEU A 15 -14.36 -51.82 -20.82
C LEU A 15 -15.47 -51.84 -19.73
N LEU A 16 -15.57 -50.79 -18.88
CA LEU A 16 -16.78 -50.01 -18.50
C LEU A 16 -16.62 -49.27 -17.15
N SER A 17 -16.76 -47.94 -17.17
CA SER A 17 -17.41 -47.05 -16.14
C SER A 17 -16.89 -45.61 -16.34
N ALA A 18 -17.67 -44.67 -16.89
CA ALA A 18 -18.84 -43.98 -16.31
C ALA A 18 -18.49 -42.80 -15.38
N VAL A 19 -18.75 -41.59 -15.90
CA VAL A 19 -19.22 -40.36 -15.22
C VAL A 19 -18.67 -40.04 -13.82
N SER A 20 -17.66 -39.18 -13.74
CA SER A 20 -17.49 -38.11 -12.73
C SER A 20 -16.21 -37.32 -13.04
N GLY A 21 -16.16 -36.00 -12.87
CA GLY A 21 -17.22 -35.05 -12.55
C GLY A 21 -16.84 -33.65 -13.05
N ASN A 22 -17.80 -32.72 -13.00
CA ASN A 22 -17.52 -31.31 -13.24
C ASN A 22 -16.40 -30.84 -12.30
N PHE A 23 -15.45 -30.06 -12.82
CA PHE A 23 -14.64 -29.19 -11.97
C PHE A 23 -15.57 -28.10 -11.43
N PHE A 24 -16.29 -28.41 -10.35
CA PHE A 24 -16.80 -27.40 -9.45
C PHE A 24 -15.57 -26.65 -8.92
N SER A 25 -15.40 -25.42 -9.40
CA SER A 25 -14.57 -24.45 -8.71
C SER A 25 -15.20 -24.27 -7.32
N CYS A 26 -14.58 -24.84 -6.29
CA CYS A 26 -14.94 -24.55 -4.92
C CYS A 26 -14.64 -23.07 -4.69
N THR A 27 -15.67 -22.24 -4.73
CA THR A 27 -15.70 -20.97 -4.03
C THR A 27 -15.55 -21.29 -2.55
N HIS A 28 -14.31 -21.24 -2.06
CA HIS A 28 -14.05 -21.25 -0.63
C HIS A 28 -14.43 -19.88 -0.11
N ASP A 29 -15.70 -19.70 0.26
CA ASP A 29 -16.09 -18.60 1.13
C ASP A 29 -15.37 -18.79 2.47
N GLU A 30 -14.25 -18.11 2.64
CA GLU A 30 -13.65 -17.93 3.96
C GLU A 30 -14.59 -17.05 4.78
N LEU A 31 -15.38 -17.70 5.64
CA LEU A 31 -16.16 -17.02 6.68
C LEU A 31 -15.18 -16.34 7.64
N PHE A 32 -15.00 -15.03 7.47
CA PHE A 32 -14.18 -14.22 8.36
C PHE A 32 -14.79 -14.16 9.76
N PRO A 33 -13.97 -14.28 10.84
CA PRO A 33 -14.46 -14.14 12.20
C PRO A 33 -14.89 -12.69 12.46
N GLY A 34 -16.21 -12.46 12.42
CA GLY A 34 -16.83 -11.14 12.64
C GLY A 34 -18.19 -10.99 11.94
N THR A 35 -18.44 -11.71 10.85
CA THR A 35 -19.73 -11.60 10.14
C THR A 35 -20.83 -12.40 10.83
N ASP A 36 -21.80 -11.71 11.41
CA ASP A 36 -23.06 -12.28 11.89
C ASP A 36 -23.85 -12.89 10.72
N PRO A 37 -24.11 -14.22 10.70
CA PRO A 37 -24.77 -14.89 9.58
C PRO A 37 -26.26 -14.56 9.43
N ASP A 38 -26.89 -13.85 10.38
CA ASP A 38 -28.33 -13.52 10.32
C ASP A 38 -28.61 -12.15 9.67
N LYS A 39 -27.57 -11.40 9.25
CA LYS A 39 -27.75 -10.22 8.41
C LYS A 39 -27.88 -10.64 6.94
N THR A 40 -29.05 -10.43 6.34
CA THR A 40 -29.18 -10.41 4.87
C THR A 40 -28.45 -9.19 4.30
N VAL A 41 -27.13 -9.31 4.13
CA VAL A 41 -26.27 -8.26 3.59
C VAL A 41 -26.59 -8.08 2.11
N THR A 42 -27.36 -7.04 1.80
CA THR A 42 -27.47 -6.56 0.41
C THR A 42 -26.15 -5.89 0.05
N GLU A 43 -25.52 -6.36 -1.02
CA GLU A 43 -24.22 -5.89 -1.47
C GLU A 43 -24.36 -4.69 -2.41
N GLY A 44 -23.38 -3.78 -2.36
CA GLY A 44 -23.19 -2.71 -3.33
C GLY A 44 -21.77 -2.75 -3.88
N TYR A 45 -21.61 -2.46 -5.17
CA TYR A 45 -20.30 -2.39 -5.80
C TYR A 45 -19.93 -0.91 -6.01
N MET A 46 -18.66 -0.58 -5.77
CA MET A 46 -18.12 0.75 -6.00
C MET A 46 -16.78 0.63 -6.72
N LYS A 47 -16.55 1.48 -7.72
CA LYS A 47 -15.24 1.62 -8.34
C LYS A 47 -14.47 2.76 -7.68
N ILE A 48 -13.19 2.53 -7.45
CA ILE A 48 -12.26 3.51 -6.88
C ILE A 48 -11.09 3.71 -7.84
N TYR A 49 -10.79 4.96 -8.16
CA TYR A 49 -9.58 5.38 -8.86
C TYR A 49 -8.55 5.90 -7.87
N LEU A 50 -7.36 5.29 -7.86
CA LEU A 50 -6.24 5.68 -6.99
C LEU A 50 -5.35 6.72 -7.66
N LYS A 51 -5.45 7.97 -7.20
CA LYS A 51 -4.62 9.08 -7.66
C LYS A 51 -3.37 9.21 -6.79
N VAL A 52 -2.29 8.54 -7.21
CA VAL A 52 -0.97 8.66 -6.58
C VAL A 52 -0.23 9.89 -7.14
N PRO A 53 0.40 10.74 -6.32
CA PRO A 53 1.16 11.90 -6.78
C PRO A 53 2.49 11.47 -7.42
N VAL A 54 2.54 11.43 -8.75
CA VAL A 54 3.76 11.10 -9.51
C VAL A 54 4.57 12.37 -9.78
N ASN A 55 5.87 12.36 -9.48
CA ASN A 55 6.80 13.35 -10.02
C ASN A 55 7.28 12.85 -11.39
N ALA A 56 6.97 13.58 -12.46
CA ALA A 56 7.01 13.04 -13.82
C ALA A 56 8.41 12.94 -14.47
N ILE A 57 9.48 13.33 -13.76
CA ILE A 57 10.85 13.40 -14.33
C ILE A 57 11.75 12.32 -13.72
N PRO A 58 12.20 11.32 -14.51
CA PRO A 58 13.06 10.25 -14.03
C PRO A 58 14.54 10.63 -14.11
N LEU A 59 15.11 11.15 -13.01
CA LEU A 59 16.55 11.46 -12.88
C LEU A 59 17.15 10.92 -11.57
N ARG A 60 16.63 9.79 -11.07
CA ARG A 60 16.74 9.35 -9.66
C ARG A 60 17.09 7.86 -9.55
N ALA A 61 17.65 7.45 -8.40
CA ALA A 61 17.92 6.04 -8.08
C ALA A 61 16.66 5.15 -8.11
N ILE A 62 15.49 5.76 -7.90
CA ILE A 62 14.18 5.12 -8.06
C ILE A 62 13.38 5.90 -9.12
N SER A 63 12.67 5.21 -10.01
CA SER A 63 11.89 5.87 -11.08
C SER A 63 10.62 6.52 -10.53
N GLY A 64 10.07 7.54 -11.22
CA GLY A 64 8.77 8.13 -10.85
C GLY A 64 7.63 7.11 -10.82
N ALA A 65 7.67 6.10 -11.70
CA ALA A 65 6.71 4.99 -11.68
C ALA A 65 6.83 4.17 -10.39
N ASN A 66 8.06 3.87 -9.95
CA ASN A 66 8.33 3.16 -8.69
C ASN A 66 7.90 3.99 -7.47
N GLU A 67 8.14 5.31 -7.48
CA GLU A 67 7.65 6.21 -6.41
C GLU A 67 6.13 6.13 -6.27
N SER A 68 5.42 5.81 -7.36
CA SER A 68 3.96 5.68 -7.40
C SER A 68 3.45 4.24 -7.37
N ALA A 69 4.34 3.24 -7.23
CA ALA A 69 3.97 1.84 -7.30
C ALA A 69 3.09 1.44 -6.11
N ILE A 70 2.01 0.72 -6.43
CA ILE A 70 1.15 0.05 -5.46
C ILE A 70 1.36 -1.44 -5.70
N GLY A 71 1.98 -2.13 -4.74
CA GLY A 71 2.15 -3.57 -4.75
C GLY A 71 0.82 -4.32 -4.78
N ASN A 72 0.87 -5.60 -5.12
CA ASN A 72 -0.33 -6.46 -5.10
C ASN A 72 -0.71 -6.83 -3.66
N ASP A 73 0.30 -7.06 -2.82
CA ASP A 73 0.17 -7.32 -1.39
C ASP A 73 0.12 -6.02 -0.58
N GLY A 74 -0.46 -6.06 0.62
CA GLY A 74 -0.49 -4.91 1.52
C GLY A 74 -1.41 -3.76 1.09
N LEU A 75 -2.38 -4.03 0.20
CA LEU A 75 -3.43 -3.09 -0.21
C LEU A 75 -4.75 -3.44 0.49
N TYR A 76 -5.22 -2.54 1.36
CA TYR A 76 -6.42 -2.71 2.17
C TYR A 76 -7.39 -1.56 1.94
N VAL A 77 -8.68 -1.89 1.80
CA VAL A 77 -9.79 -0.93 1.72
C VAL A 77 -10.57 -1.05 3.02
N MET A 78 -10.44 -0.05 3.89
CA MET A 78 -11.04 -0.05 5.21
C MET A 78 -12.31 0.78 5.19
N VAL A 79 -13.38 0.22 5.75
CA VAL A 79 -14.70 0.86 5.82
C VAL A 79 -14.94 1.29 7.25
N PHE A 80 -15.20 2.59 7.43
CA PHE A 80 -15.57 3.16 8.71
C PHE A 80 -17.01 3.66 8.65
N LYS A 81 -17.86 3.15 9.54
CA LYS A 81 -19.26 3.59 9.68
C LYS A 81 -19.29 4.94 10.40
N VAL A 82 -20.13 5.85 9.89
CA VAL A 82 -20.44 7.12 10.57
C VAL A 82 -21.55 6.87 11.57
N GLU A 83 -21.29 7.12 12.85
CA GLU A 83 -22.27 7.02 13.92
C GLU A 83 -23.09 8.32 14.09
N ALA A 84 -24.13 8.26 14.90
CA ALA A 84 -25.08 9.37 15.11
C ALA A 84 -24.44 10.64 15.71
N ASP A 85 -23.27 10.54 16.35
CA ASP A 85 -22.47 11.66 16.86
C ASP A 85 -21.45 12.21 15.84
N ASN A 86 -21.44 11.67 14.61
CA ASN A 86 -20.44 11.87 13.56
C ASN A 86 -19.03 11.35 13.89
N SER A 87 -18.89 10.46 14.88
CA SER A 87 -17.68 9.64 14.99
C SER A 87 -17.62 8.65 13.82
N GLU A 88 -16.40 8.33 13.39
CA GLU A 88 -16.14 7.32 12.35
C GLU A 88 -15.51 6.11 13.06
N VAL A 89 -16.20 4.97 13.06
CA VAL A 89 -15.75 3.73 13.71
C VAL A 89 -15.49 2.64 12.68
N PHE A 90 -14.46 1.81 12.89
CA PHE A 90 -14.11 0.74 11.98
C PHE A 90 -15.21 -0.33 11.95
N ASP A 91 -15.63 -0.70 10.74
CA ASP A 91 -16.68 -1.68 10.47
C ASP A 91 -16.03 -2.97 9.94
N TYR A 92 -15.45 -2.92 8.72
CA TYR A 92 -14.79 -4.07 8.09
C TYR A 92 -13.73 -3.65 7.06
N ILE A 93 -12.94 -4.63 6.59
CA ILE A 93 -12.09 -4.49 5.40
C ILE A 93 -12.90 -4.97 4.19
N ALA A 94 -13.14 -4.07 3.23
CA ALA A 94 -13.87 -4.38 2.01
C ALA A 94 -13.01 -5.22 1.05
N PRO A 95 -13.52 -6.35 0.52
CA PRO A 95 -12.81 -7.13 -0.48
C PRO A 95 -12.70 -6.36 -1.81
N ILE A 96 -11.49 -6.34 -2.36
CA ILE A 96 -11.20 -5.88 -3.72
C ILE A 96 -11.53 -7.04 -4.66
N THR A 97 -12.60 -6.91 -5.44
CA THR A 97 -13.05 -7.99 -6.35
C THR A 97 -12.34 -7.94 -7.69
N GLU A 98 -11.90 -6.76 -8.13
CA GLU A 98 -11.15 -6.57 -9.37
C GLU A 98 -10.12 -5.46 -9.19
N ARG A 99 -8.99 -5.57 -9.90
CA ARG A 99 -7.97 -4.51 -9.96
C ARG A 99 -7.35 -4.43 -11.35
N THR A 100 -7.37 -3.24 -11.94
CA THR A 100 -6.70 -2.93 -13.20
C THR A 100 -5.81 -1.69 -13.01
N GLY A 101 -4.54 -1.92 -12.70
CA GLY A 101 -3.59 -0.87 -12.32
C GLY A 101 -4.02 -0.15 -11.05
N ASN A 102 -4.40 1.13 -11.21
CA ASN A 102 -4.89 2.00 -10.14
C ASN A 102 -6.43 2.05 -10.04
N ASN A 103 -7.16 1.28 -10.85
CA ASN A 103 -8.61 1.12 -10.72
C ASN A 103 -8.91 -0.12 -9.87
N LEU A 104 -9.72 0.05 -8.82
CA LEU A 104 -10.24 -1.03 -7.99
C LEU A 104 -11.75 -1.13 -8.18
N THR A 105 -12.28 -2.34 -8.26
CA THR A 105 -13.69 -2.63 -7.97
C THR A 105 -13.73 -3.20 -6.55
N VAL A 106 -14.48 -2.56 -5.65
CA VAL A 106 -14.65 -2.99 -4.26
C VAL A 106 -16.09 -3.37 -3.99
N LYS A 107 -16.28 -4.40 -3.16
CA LYS A 107 -17.58 -4.86 -2.70
C LYS A 107 -17.84 -4.35 -1.29
N LEU A 108 -18.97 -3.67 -1.11
CA LEU A 108 -19.35 -2.95 0.10
C LEU A 108 -20.72 -3.43 0.59
N VAL A 109 -20.97 -3.32 1.88
CA VAL A 109 -22.31 -3.42 2.48
C VAL A 109 -23.14 -2.20 2.06
N ARG A 110 -24.34 -2.44 1.53
CA ARG A 110 -25.28 -1.37 1.15
C ARG A 110 -25.77 -0.63 2.40
N SER A 111 -25.83 0.70 2.33
CA SER A 111 -26.34 1.54 3.42
C SER A 111 -27.80 1.23 3.73
N GLN A 112 -28.07 0.93 4.99
CA GLN A 112 -29.41 0.93 5.58
C GLN A 112 -29.65 2.29 6.26
N ASP A 113 -30.90 2.74 6.36
CA ASP A 113 -31.33 3.92 7.14
C ASP A 113 -30.47 5.20 6.96
N ALA A 114 -29.99 5.44 5.73
CA ALA A 114 -29.08 6.53 5.36
C ALA A 114 -27.73 6.58 6.14
N VAL A 115 -27.31 5.45 6.73
CA VAL A 115 -25.95 5.28 7.29
C VAL A 115 -24.90 5.58 6.22
N LYS A 116 -23.89 6.36 6.60
CA LYS A 116 -22.77 6.70 5.71
C LYS A 116 -21.50 5.96 6.10
N TYR A 117 -20.63 5.81 5.13
CA TYR A 117 -19.33 5.18 5.27
C TYR A 117 -18.21 6.10 4.79
N ARG A 118 -17.15 6.23 5.60
CA ARG A 118 -15.84 6.74 5.17
C ARG A 118 -15.04 5.56 4.64
N ILE A 119 -14.55 5.69 3.41
CA ILE A 119 -13.70 4.68 2.78
C ILE A 119 -12.25 5.19 2.84
N VAL A 120 -11.39 4.39 3.45
CA VAL A 120 -9.96 4.63 3.60
C VAL A 120 -9.19 3.55 2.85
N ILE A 121 -8.08 3.91 2.24
CA ILE A 121 -7.18 2.98 1.57
C ILE A 121 -5.78 3.09 2.17
N VAL A 122 -5.24 1.94 2.50
CA VAL A 122 -3.85 1.75 2.95
C VAL A 122 -3.18 0.87 1.91
N ALA A 123 -2.02 1.30 1.40
CA ALA A 123 -1.30 0.63 0.33
C ALA A 123 0.17 0.43 0.70
N ASN A 124 0.73 -0.71 0.25
CA ASN A 124 2.10 -1.12 0.55
C ASN A 124 2.37 -1.31 2.05
N SER A 125 1.37 -1.77 2.82
CA SER A 125 1.58 -2.14 4.22
C SER A 125 2.23 -3.52 4.33
N ALA A 126 3.29 -3.63 5.13
CA ALA A 126 3.92 -4.92 5.44
C ALA A 126 3.22 -5.67 6.60
N VAL A 127 2.29 -5.00 7.31
CA VAL A 127 1.61 -5.54 8.50
C VAL A 127 0.19 -5.95 8.11
N PRO A 128 -0.26 -7.19 8.37
CA PRO A 128 -1.66 -7.57 8.25
C PRO A 128 -2.50 -6.73 9.22
N MET A 129 -3.54 -6.05 8.72
CA MET A 129 -4.36 -5.12 9.51
C MET A 129 -5.00 -5.80 10.75
N PRO A 130 -4.56 -5.48 11.98
CA PRO A 130 -5.01 -6.16 13.20
C PRO A 130 -6.19 -5.40 13.84
N VAL A 131 -7.28 -5.25 13.10
CA VAL A 131 -8.37 -4.32 13.43
C VAL A 131 -9.64 -5.03 13.89
N SER A 132 -10.20 -4.57 15.01
CA SER A 132 -11.47 -5.04 15.55
C SER A 132 -12.59 -4.01 15.31
N GLU A 133 -13.78 -4.48 14.94
CA GLU A 133 -14.99 -3.67 14.78
C GLU A 133 -15.22 -2.75 15.99
N GLY A 134 -15.72 -1.53 15.74
CA GLY A 134 -16.10 -0.55 16.75
C GLY A 134 -14.98 0.33 17.31
N LYS A 135 -13.69 0.10 16.97
CA LYS A 135 -12.61 1.06 17.29
C LYS A 135 -12.80 2.37 16.50
N THR A 136 -12.39 3.51 17.05
CA THR A 136 -12.43 4.78 16.31
C THR A 136 -11.46 4.77 15.13
N LYS A 137 -11.75 5.55 14.08
CA LYS A 137 -10.82 5.73 12.94
C LYS A 137 -9.45 6.21 13.40
N GLU A 138 -9.40 7.12 14.37
CA GLU A 138 -8.14 7.68 14.86
C GLU A 138 -7.28 6.62 15.56
N ASP A 139 -7.87 5.77 16.39
CA ASP A 139 -7.14 4.68 17.07
C ASP A 139 -6.67 3.62 16.07
N VAL A 140 -7.52 3.25 15.12
CA VAL A 140 -7.17 2.29 14.06
C VAL A 140 -6.04 2.81 13.19
N LEU A 141 -6.05 4.08 12.78
CA LEU A 141 -4.99 4.64 11.95
C LEU A 141 -3.64 4.75 12.69
N LYS A 142 -3.64 4.90 14.01
CA LYS A 142 -2.42 4.86 14.85
C LYS A 142 -1.84 3.46 14.99
N GLU A 143 -2.64 2.40 14.85
CA GLU A 143 -2.15 1.02 14.87
C GLU A 143 -1.46 0.62 13.55
N ILE A 144 -1.62 1.41 12.48
CA ILE A 144 -1.08 1.13 11.15
C ILE A 144 0.29 1.82 10.99
N ILE A 145 1.34 1.10 11.36
CA ILE A 145 2.74 1.54 11.23
C ILE A 145 3.44 0.89 10.04
N PHE A 146 4.51 1.53 9.57
CA PHE A 146 5.54 0.92 8.72
C PHE A 146 6.88 0.99 9.43
N GLU A 147 7.73 -0.02 9.22
CA GLU A 147 9.09 -0.08 9.77
C GLU A 147 10.12 -0.13 8.63
N ASN A 148 11.27 0.53 8.82
CA ASN A 148 12.40 0.54 7.90
C ASN A 148 13.71 0.76 8.68
N HIS A 149 14.47 -0.31 8.87
CA HIS A 149 15.79 -0.26 9.48
C HIS A 149 16.88 -0.04 8.43
N GLY A 150 17.36 1.19 8.30
CA GLY A 150 18.43 1.56 7.38
C GLY A 150 17.97 2.45 6.22
N LYS A 151 18.63 2.32 5.07
CA LYS A 151 18.19 2.99 3.84
C LYS A 151 16.94 2.32 3.30
N TRP A 152 16.02 3.13 2.78
CA TRP A 152 14.93 2.62 1.96
C TRP A 152 15.48 1.86 0.74
N ASN A 153 14.96 0.68 0.44
CA ASN A 153 15.40 -0.07 -0.74
C ASN A 153 14.90 0.61 -2.02
N ALA A 154 15.85 1.13 -2.79
CA ALA A 154 15.67 1.83 -4.04
C ALA A 154 16.79 1.44 -5.03
N ALA A 155 17.19 0.16 -5.01
CA ALA A 155 18.34 -0.33 -5.76
C ALA A 155 18.10 -0.38 -7.28
N SER A 156 16.89 -0.72 -7.72
CA SER A 156 16.48 -0.71 -9.13
C SER A 156 14.94 -0.63 -9.31
N SER A 157 14.44 -0.80 -10.53
CA SER A 157 13.00 -1.03 -10.80
C SER A 157 12.50 -2.41 -10.39
N ASP A 158 13.40 -3.38 -10.30
CA ASP A 158 13.07 -4.79 -10.14
C ASP A 158 13.39 -5.25 -8.70
N ASP A 159 14.11 -4.41 -7.96
CA ASP A 159 14.50 -4.55 -6.56
C ASP A 159 14.35 -3.18 -5.85
N PHE A 160 13.15 -2.93 -5.32
CA PHE A 160 12.82 -1.78 -4.47
C PHE A 160 11.69 -2.15 -3.51
N THR A 161 11.56 -1.40 -2.42
CA THR A 161 10.38 -1.49 -1.54
C THR A 161 9.36 -0.43 -1.94
N PRO A 162 8.12 -0.79 -2.33
CA PRO A 162 7.08 0.20 -2.61
C PRO A 162 6.76 1.07 -1.38
N PHE A 163 6.58 2.38 -1.58
CA PHE A 163 6.40 3.31 -0.46
C PHE A 163 5.04 3.10 0.24
N PRO A 164 4.98 3.00 1.57
CA PRO A 164 3.76 3.06 2.36
C PRO A 164 2.90 4.28 1.98
N MET A 165 1.63 4.06 1.70
CA MET A 165 0.69 5.09 1.29
C MET A 165 -0.66 4.96 1.99
N TRP A 166 -1.33 6.09 2.18
CA TRP A 166 -2.66 6.20 2.78
C TRP A 166 -3.50 7.25 2.02
N GLY A 167 -4.81 7.07 1.96
CA GLY A 167 -5.74 8.13 1.56
C GLY A 167 -7.19 7.77 1.89
N GLU A 168 -8.07 8.74 1.81
CA GLU A 168 -9.50 8.55 2.05
C GLU A 168 -10.37 9.32 1.04
N ILE A 169 -11.65 8.97 0.93
CA ILE A 169 -12.63 9.82 0.24
C ILE A 169 -12.84 11.12 1.02
N ASP A 170 -13.08 12.22 0.32
CA ASP A 170 -13.21 13.56 0.94
C ASP A 170 -14.44 13.67 1.87
N GLU A 171 -15.56 13.03 1.53
CA GLU A 171 -16.80 13.03 2.31
C GLU A 171 -17.38 11.61 2.49
N PRO A 172 -18.03 11.27 3.62
CA PRO A 172 -18.66 9.97 3.81
C PRO A 172 -19.88 9.78 2.88
N ILE A 173 -20.03 8.59 2.33
CA ILE A 173 -21.03 8.28 1.30
C ILE A 173 -22.08 7.26 1.78
N GLU A 174 -23.29 7.35 1.24
CA GLU A 174 -24.27 6.26 1.30
C GLU A 174 -23.96 5.25 0.18
N VAL A 175 -23.70 3.99 0.53
CA VAL A 175 -23.47 2.91 -0.43
C VAL A 175 -24.80 2.44 -0.99
N LYS A 176 -24.94 2.54 -2.31
CA LYS A 176 -26.11 2.15 -3.11
C LYS A 176 -25.68 1.19 -4.22
N GLU A 177 -26.66 0.58 -4.87
CA GLU A 177 -26.44 -0.39 -5.97
C GLU A 177 -25.58 0.18 -7.09
N ASN A 178 -25.79 1.46 -7.42
CA ASN A 178 -24.99 2.24 -8.35
C ASN A 178 -24.25 3.36 -7.60
N THR A 179 -23.37 2.99 -6.67
CA THR A 179 -22.53 3.98 -5.96
C THR A 179 -21.61 4.67 -6.97
N PRO A 180 -21.59 6.03 -7.04
CA PRO A 180 -20.73 6.75 -7.97
C PRO A 180 -19.25 6.40 -7.80
N GLU A 181 -18.49 6.37 -8.90
CA GLU A 181 -17.05 6.12 -8.89
C GLU A 181 -16.33 7.18 -8.03
N GLN A 182 -15.43 6.74 -7.14
CA GLN A 182 -14.69 7.62 -6.24
C GLN A 182 -13.25 7.79 -6.71
N THR A 183 -12.68 8.99 -6.54
CA THR A 183 -11.23 9.20 -6.69
C THR A 183 -10.62 9.42 -5.31
N ILE A 184 -9.68 8.57 -4.91
CA ILE A 184 -8.95 8.72 -3.65
C ILE A 184 -7.53 9.15 -3.98
N ARG A 185 -7.08 10.28 -3.39
CA ARG A 185 -5.69 10.72 -3.47
C ARG A 185 -4.88 10.00 -2.41
N LEU A 186 -3.86 9.26 -2.83
CA LEU A 186 -2.93 8.62 -1.90
C LEU A 186 -1.78 9.56 -1.55
N LEU A 187 -1.49 9.72 -0.26
CA LEU A 187 -0.33 10.38 0.28
C LEU A 187 0.74 9.33 0.63
N ARG A 188 2.02 9.63 0.40
CA ARG A 188 3.13 8.79 0.87
C ARG A 188 3.37 9.06 2.35
N ALA A 189 3.54 8.02 3.15
CA ALA A 189 3.86 8.14 4.57
C ALA A 189 5.32 8.54 4.83
N ILE A 190 6.19 8.40 3.84
CA ILE A 190 7.60 8.82 3.90
C ILE A 190 7.81 10.23 3.32
N ALA A 191 8.75 10.97 3.91
CA ALA A 191 9.24 12.24 3.37
C ALA A 191 10.39 12.04 2.38
N ARG A 192 10.55 12.99 1.46
CA ARG A 192 11.71 13.09 0.56
C ARG A 192 12.67 14.17 1.05
N VAL A 193 13.96 13.89 1.03
CA VAL A 193 15.03 14.88 1.24
C VAL A 193 15.97 14.80 0.03
N ASP A 194 16.04 15.87 -0.77
CA ASP A 194 17.01 16.00 -1.85
C ASP A 194 18.13 16.96 -1.36
N ILE A 195 19.40 16.54 -1.42
CA ILE A 195 20.56 17.30 -0.91
C ILE A 195 21.53 17.56 -2.05
N GLY A 196 21.66 18.83 -2.44
CA GLY A 196 22.46 19.27 -3.58
C GLY A 196 23.18 20.59 -3.29
N LEU A 197 24.07 20.97 -4.21
CA LEU A 197 24.87 22.18 -4.11
C LEU A 197 24.35 23.21 -5.11
N ASN A 198 23.81 24.33 -4.60
CA ASN A 198 23.28 25.41 -5.42
C ASN A 198 22.23 24.89 -6.43
N PHE A 199 21.09 24.40 -5.92
CA PHE A 199 19.96 23.99 -6.75
C PHE A 199 19.54 25.14 -7.67
N GLU A 200 19.12 24.79 -8.89
CA GLU A 200 18.49 25.76 -9.78
C GLU A 200 17.16 26.23 -9.18
N ASP A 201 16.94 27.55 -9.16
CA ASP A 201 15.69 28.17 -8.76
C ASP A 201 14.65 28.09 -9.90
N THR A 202 14.38 26.87 -10.35
CA THR A 202 13.34 26.55 -11.33
C THR A 202 12.09 26.07 -10.60
N PRO A 203 10.93 26.78 -10.70
CA PRO A 203 9.77 26.56 -9.83
C PRO A 203 9.15 25.16 -9.82
N GLU A 204 9.47 24.34 -10.81
CA GLU A 204 8.83 23.04 -11.06
C GLU A 204 9.75 21.85 -10.72
N THR A 205 11.06 22.08 -10.61
CA THR A 205 12.07 21.00 -10.53
C THR A 205 13.29 21.43 -9.70
N PHE A 206 13.22 21.32 -8.37
CA PHE A 206 14.40 21.36 -7.48
C PHE A 206 15.28 20.09 -7.62
N GLU A 207 15.58 19.71 -8.85
CA GLU A 207 16.16 18.42 -9.26
C GLU A 207 17.38 18.61 -10.19
N SER A 208 17.75 19.86 -10.50
CA SER A 208 19.03 20.25 -11.13
C SER A 208 19.88 21.08 -10.17
N VAL A 209 21.20 20.96 -10.27
CA VAL A 209 22.18 21.67 -9.42
C VAL A 209 23.23 22.35 -10.28
N LEU A 210 23.48 23.63 -9.98
CA LEU A 210 24.55 24.43 -10.60
C LEU A 210 25.93 24.10 -10.02
N GLY A 211 25.97 23.51 -8.82
CA GLY A 211 27.21 23.17 -8.14
C GLY A 211 27.94 24.37 -7.54
N LEU A 212 29.17 24.12 -7.07
CA LEU A 212 30.05 25.13 -6.48
C LEU A 212 31.48 24.98 -7.03
N ALA A 213 32.20 26.08 -7.21
CA ALA A 213 33.53 26.07 -7.83
C ALA A 213 34.55 25.19 -7.07
N ASN A 214 34.59 25.32 -5.74
CA ASN A 214 35.63 24.71 -4.88
C ASN A 214 35.08 23.62 -3.93
N PHE A 215 33.83 23.18 -4.10
CA PHE A 215 33.21 22.17 -3.26
C PHE A 215 32.35 21.26 -4.13
N LYS A 216 32.58 19.94 -4.04
CA LYS A 216 31.85 18.92 -4.80
C LYS A 216 31.24 17.91 -3.85
N LEU A 217 30.01 17.50 -4.10
CA LEU A 217 29.32 16.52 -3.26
C LEU A 217 29.91 15.13 -3.54
N LYS A 218 30.15 14.34 -2.49
CA LYS A 218 30.66 12.96 -2.59
C LYS A 218 29.90 11.99 -1.67
N SER A 219 29.63 12.40 -0.43
CA SER A 219 28.85 11.61 0.53
C SER A 219 28.01 12.51 1.44
N VAL A 220 26.79 12.06 1.75
CA VAL A 220 25.95 12.58 2.83
C VAL A 220 25.83 11.54 3.93
N ARG A 221 25.79 11.97 5.19
CA ARG A 221 25.50 11.14 6.35
C ARG A 221 24.25 11.69 7.03
N VAL A 222 23.18 10.90 7.05
CA VAL A 222 21.94 11.25 7.75
C VAL A 222 21.93 10.53 9.09
N TYR A 223 21.80 11.28 10.18
CA TYR A 223 21.82 10.77 11.56
C TYR A 223 20.41 10.80 12.15
N ARG A 224 20.14 9.92 13.13
CA ARG A 224 18.88 9.90 13.91
C ARG A 224 17.61 9.79 13.06
N THR A 225 17.68 9.16 11.90
CA THR A 225 16.49 8.73 11.16
C THR A 225 15.71 7.75 12.04
N LEU A 226 14.40 7.91 12.11
CA LEU A 226 13.54 7.00 12.87
C LEU A 226 13.40 5.67 12.12
N ASP A 227 13.21 4.59 12.88
CA ASP A 227 13.03 3.24 12.37
C ASP A 227 11.59 2.90 11.94
N LYS A 228 10.61 3.70 12.36
CA LYS A 228 9.19 3.52 12.03
C LYS A 228 8.42 4.84 11.90
N GLY A 229 7.26 4.76 11.26
CA GLY A 229 6.30 5.85 11.12
C GLY A 229 4.86 5.33 11.01
N HIS A 230 3.86 6.17 11.26
CA HIS A 230 2.48 5.81 10.94
C HIS A 230 2.24 5.93 9.43
N MET A 231 1.40 5.07 8.86
CA MET A 231 1.05 5.15 7.42
C MET A 231 0.11 6.32 7.13
N ALA A 232 -0.73 6.69 8.10
CA ALA A 232 -1.66 7.81 8.02
C ALA A 232 -1.20 8.98 8.91
N PRO A 233 -1.44 10.24 8.51
CA PRO A 233 -1.21 11.40 9.35
C PRO A 233 -2.30 11.57 10.43
N ASP A 234 -1.96 12.24 11.53
CA ASP A 234 -2.95 12.67 12.51
C ASP A 234 -3.91 13.68 11.86
N LYS A 235 -5.21 13.59 12.21
CA LYS A 235 -6.24 14.52 11.72
C LYS A 235 -5.91 15.99 11.98
N ALA A 236 -5.13 16.29 13.03
CA ALA A 236 -4.70 17.64 13.38
C ALA A 236 -3.63 18.24 12.45
N VAL A 237 -2.87 17.41 11.72
CA VAL A 237 -1.77 17.86 10.84
C VAL A 237 -2.08 17.67 9.35
N TYR A 238 -3.18 17.00 9.02
CA TYR A 238 -3.65 16.74 7.66
C TYR A 238 -4.70 17.77 7.19
N SER A 239 -4.52 18.33 6.00
CA SER A 239 -5.51 19.20 5.35
C SER A 239 -5.34 19.17 3.83
N ASN A 240 -6.45 19.05 3.09
CA ASN A 240 -6.51 19.17 1.63
C ASN A 240 -5.45 18.34 0.87
N GLY A 241 -5.25 17.07 1.28
CA GLY A 241 -4.27 16.18 0.65
C GLY A 241 -2.81 16.54 0.92
N SER A 242 -2.54 17.30 1.99
CA SER A 242 -1.22 17.79 2.42
C SER A 242 -1.06 17.63 3.93
N VAL A 243 0.19 17.61 4.42
CA VAL A 243 0.51 17.50 5.85
C VAL A 243 1.48 18.59 6.28
N THR A 244 1.34 19.08 7.51
CA THR A 244 2.18 20.17 8.06
C THR A 244 3.30 19.69 8.99
N ALA A 245 3.19 18.47 9.53
CA ALA A 245 4.17 17.84 10.42
C ALA A 245 4.14 16.31 10.25
N PRO A 246 5.22 15.59 10.60
CA PRO A 246 5.23 14.13 10.61
C PRO A 246 4.45 13.57 11.80
N THR A 247 3.71 12.48 11.57
CA THR A 247 2.99 11.72 12.61
C THR A 247 3.78 10.47 12.95
N ILE A 248 4.34 10.43 14.16
CA ILE A 248 5.38 9.47 14.57
C ILE A 248 4.89 8.60 15.74
N PRO A 249 5.06 7.25 15.70
CA PRO A 249 4.76 6.37 16.82
C PRO A 249 5.59 6.71 18.07
N ALA A 250 4.98 6.62 19.25
CA ALA A 250 5.65 7.00 20.50
C ALA A 250 6.83 6.08 20.89
N ASP A 251 6.90 4.87 20.33
CA ASP A 251 7.97 3.89 20.46
C ASP A 251 9.02 3.96 19.33
N ALA A 252 8.90 4.89 18.39
CA ALA A 252 9.84 5.05 17.29
C ALA A 252 11.25 5.37 17.80
N THR A 253 12.22 4.56 17.39
CA THR A 253 13.60 4.64 17.87
C THR A 253 14.49 5.29 16.80
N PRO A 254 15.24 6.36 17.13
CA PRO A 254 16.21 6.93 16.21
C PRO A 254 17.41 5.99 16.04
N ASN A 255 17.87 5.82 14.80
CA ASN A 255 19.12 5.15 14.50
C ASN A 255 20.28 5.83 15.25
N ALA A 256 21.16 5.02 15.84
CA ALA A 256 22.25 5.48 16.69
C ALA A 256 23.22 6.43 15.95
N ASP A 257 23.79 7.41 16.67
CA ASP A 257 24.74 8.37 16.10
C ASP A 257 26.01 7.69 15.53
N THR A 258 26.31 6.46 15.95
CA THR A 258 27.42 5.63 15.43
C THR A 258 27.08 4.89 14.12
N ALA A 259 25.82 4.92 13.66
CA ALA A 259 25.34 4.21 12.49
C ALA A 259 24.50 5.12 11.55
N PRO A 260 25.06 6.22 11.01
CA PRO A 260 24.36 7.08 10.07
C PRO A 260 24.04 6.35 8.76
N LEU A 261 22.95 6.76 8.11
CA LEU A 261 22.69 6.37 6.73
C LEU A 261 23.68 7.11 5.81
N VAL A 262 24.59 6.37 5.18
CA VAL A 262 25.65 6.94 4.33
C VAL A 262 25.28 6.82 2.86
N TYR A 263 24.94 7.93 2.22
CA TYR A 263 24.62 8.01 0.80
C TYR A 263 25.82 8.57 0.06
N GLU A 264 26.23 7.95 -1.05
CA GLU A 264 27.49 8.29 -1.73
C GLU A 264 27.33 8.29 -3.25
N LEU A 265 28.00 9.24 -3.91
CA LEU A 265 28.20 9.26 -5.35
C LEU A 265 29.47 8.48 -5.72
N THR A 266 29.54 7.88 -6.90
CA THR A 266 30.72 7.13 -7.36
C THR A 266 31.99 8.00 -7.35
N THR A 267 31.87 9.24 -7.81
CA THR A 267 32.91 10.28 -7.78
C THR A 267 32.35 11.57 -7.18
N ALA A 268 33.24 12.48 -6.74
CA ALA A 268 32.80 13.79 -6.27
C ALA A 268 32.34 14.64 -7.47
N ALA A 269 31.14 15.22 -7.40
CA ALA A 269 30.51 15.89 -8.55
C ALA A 269 29.64 17.10 -8.15
N ASP A 270 29.30 17.92 -9.15
CA ASP A 270 28.14 18.80 -9.10
C ASP A 270 26.90 17.95 -9.39
N SER A 271 26.37 17.37 -8.32
CA SER A 271 25.21 16.50 -8.34
C SER A 271 24.49 16.61 -6.99
N TYR A 272 23.34 15.96 -6.87
CA TYR A 272 22.60 15.86 -5.64
C TYR A 272 22.53 14.39 -5.18
N ILE A 273 22.29 14.21 -3.89
CA ILE A 273 22.04 12.93 -3.25
C ILE A 273 20.60 12.92 -2.75
N ARG A 274 19.97 11.76 -2.81
CA ARG A 274 18.66 11.44 -2.24
C ARG A 274 18.77 10.08 -1.53
#